data_AF-A0A958Q0V2-F1
#
_entry.id   AF-A0A958Q0V2-F1
#
_cell.length_a   1.000
_cell.length_b   1.000
_cell.length_c   1.000
_cell.angle_alpha   90.00
_cell.angle_beta   90.00
_cell.angle_gamma   90.00
#
_symmetry.space_group_name_H-M   'P 1'
#
loop_
_entity.id
_entity.type
_entity.pdbx_description
1 polymer ?
#
loop_
_entity_poly.entity_id
_entity_poly.type
_entity_poly.pdbx_seq_one_letter_code
_entity_poly.pdbx_strand_id
1 'polypeptide(L)'
;MKSTQTLRDQIKSKLSEFDVEALQPFLDDLNALLAKRNGVLAILAYGSCLSQKTKSSTSTPDFYVVVDQYSQFHQKKKEQWINKVVPPNIYHFHSSSKTAKYNVI
;
A
#
# COMPACT_ATOMS: atom_id res chain seq x y z
N MET A 1 6.68 20.99 -26.26
CA MET A 1 5.36 20.33 -26.06
C MET A 1 5.28 18.86 -26.53
N LYS A 2 6.09 18.37 -27.48
CA LYS A 2 6.05 16.95 -27.93
C LYS A 2 6.62 15.93 -26.91
N SER A 3 7.59 16.33 -26.09
CA SER A 3 8.30 15.45 -25.14
C SER A 3 7.42 14.91 -23.99
N THR A 4 6.44 15.69 -23.52
CA THR A 4 5.60 15.31 -22.37
C THR A 4 4.55 14.24 -22.73
N GLN A 5 4.07 14.23 -23.98
CA GLN A 5 3.12 13.21 -24.46
C GLN A 5 3.80 11.84 -24.49
N THR A 6 5.02 11.76 -25.02
CA THR A 6 5.82 10.54 -25.09
C THR A 6 6.10 9.94 -23.71
N LEU A 7 6.40 10.77 -22.70
CA LEU A 7 6.63 10.28 -21.34
C LEU A 7 5.36 9.70 -20.69
N ARG A 8 4.19 10.35 -20.89
CA ARG A 8 2.92 9.82 -20.37
C ARG A 8 2.59 8.45 -20.95
N ASP A 9 2.81 8.27 -22.25
CA ASP A 9 2.54 7.00 -22.93
C ASP A 9 3.50 5.90 -22.45
N GLN A 10 4.77 6.23 -22.21
CA GLN A 10 5.75 5.32 -21.60
C GLN A 10 5.35 4.91 -20.17
N ILE A 11 4.88 5.87 -19.35
CA ILE A 11 4.41 5.58 -17.99
C ILE A 11 3.19 4.66 -18.04
N LYS A 12 2.19 4.96 -18.88
CA LYS A 12 0.99 4.12 -19.03
C LYS A 12 1.36 2.69 -19.45
N SER A 13 2.25 2.56 -20.43
CA SER A 13 2.74 1.26 -20.88
C SER A 13 3.44 0.48 -19.77
N LYS A 14 4.22 1.15 -18.91
CA LYS A 14 4.85 0.50 -17.75
C LYS A 14 3.85 0.11 -16.67
N LEU A 15 2.85 0.96 -16.41
CA LEU A 15 1.80 0.67 -15.44
C LEU A 15 0.97 -0.56 -15.84
N SER A 16 0.76 -0.79 -17.14
CA SER A 16 0.11 -2.01 -17.61
C SER A 16 0.93 -3.28 -17.44
N GLU A 17 2.24 -3.18 -17.13
CA GLU A 17 3.04 -4.36 -16.76
C GLU A 17 2.83 -4.80 -15.30
N PHE A 18 2.12 -3.99 -14.49
CA PHE A 18 1.85 -4.32 -13.10
C PHE A 18 0.58 -5.16 -12.94
N ASP A 19 0.74 -6.31 -12.31
CA ASP A 19 -0.31 -7.29 -12.04
C ASP A 19 -0.93 -7.00 -10.66
N VAL A 20 -1.87 -6.06 -10.65
CA VAL A 20 -2.60 -5.69 -9.42
C VAL A 20 -3.62 -6.77 -9.04
N GLU A 21 -4.13 -7.53 -10.01
CA GLU A 21 -5.10 -8.60 -9.77
C GLU A 21 -4.52 -9.70 -8.89
N ALA A 22 -3.24 -10.04 -9.06
CA ALA A 22 -2.53 -10.97 -8.19
C ALA A 22 -2.48 -10.53 -6.70
N LEU A 23 -2.69 -9.23 -6.43
CA LEU A 23 -2.75 -8.67 -5.07
C LEU A 23 -4.17 -8.56 -4.51
N GLN A 24 -5.21 -8.82 -5.31
CA GLN A 24 -6.60 -8.67 -4.89
C GLN A 24 -6.92 -9.40 -3.57
N PRO A 25 -6.46 -10.65 -3.34
CA PRO A 25 -6.73 -11.34 -2.08
C PRO A 25 -6.09 -10.69 -0.85
N PHE A 26 -5.06 -9.87 -1.01
CA PHE A 26 -4.44 -9.09 0.06
C PHE A 26 -5.16 -7.76 0.26
N LEU A 27 -5.61 -7.14 -0.84
CA LEU A 27 -6.42 -5.92 -0.79
C LEU A 27 -7.76 -6.18 -0.10
N ASP A 28 -8.40 -7.32 -0.34
CA ASP A 28 -9.67 -7.68 0.32
C ASP A 28 -9.47 -7.86 1.84
N ASP A 29 -8.43 -8.60 2.25
CA ASP A 29 -8.10 -8.81 3.66
C ASP A 29 -7.73 -7.48 4.35
N LEU A 30 -6.94 -6.64 3.67
CA LEU A 30 -6.55 -5.33 4.18
C LEU A 30 -7.76 -4.38 4.28
N ASN A 31 -8.64 -4.37 3.28
CA ASN A 31 -9.89 -3.60 3.33
C ASN A 31 -10.76 -4.04 4.51
N ALA A 32 -10.93 -5.35 4.72
CA ALA A 32 -11.70 -5.87 5.86
C ALA A 32 -11.08 -5.48 7.21
N LEU A 33 -9.74 -5.50 7.31
CA LEU A 33 -9.00 -5.05 8.50
C LEU A 33 -9.21 -3.55 8.75
N LEU A 34 -9.14 -2.75 7.69
CA LEU A 34 -9.21 -1.30 7.74
C LEU A 34 -10.64 -0.75 7.82
N ALA A 35 -11.67 -1.54 7.51
CA ALA A 35 -13.08 -1.13 7.60
C ALA A 35 -13.50 -0.65 9.00
N LYS A 36 -12.73 -1.02 10.05
CA LYS A 36 -12.93 -0.58 11.44
C LYS A 36 -12.19 0.73 11.77
N ARG A 37 -11.49 1.32 10.80
CA ARG A 37 -10.70 2.55 10.92
C ARG A 37 -11.41 3.67 10.18
N ASN A 38 -11.28 4.89 10.70
CA ASN A 38 -11.79 6.08 10.05
C ASN A 38 -10.67 6.81 9.31
N GLY A 39 -11.04 7.61 8.31
CA GLY A 39 -10.12 8.50 7.60
C GLY A 39 -9.20 7.80 6.60
N VAL A 40 -9.44 6.54 6.22
CA VAL A 40 -8.71 5.88 5.13
C VAL A 40 -9.19 6.44 3.79
N LEU A 41 -8.26 6.95 2.99
CA LEU A 41 -8.52 7.58 1.69
C LEU A 41 -8.21 6.64 0.52
N ALA A 42 -7.11 5.90 0.61
CA ALA A 42 -6.67 5.00 -0.46
C ALA A 42 -5.73 3.91 0.08
N ILE A 43 -5.65 2.82 -0.69
CA ILE A 43 -4.63 1.79 -0.54
C ILE A 43 -3.84 1.73 -1.84
N LEU A 44 -2.51 1.86 -1.76
CA LEU A 44 -1.61 1.81 -2.90
C LEU A 44 -0.69 0.61 -2.76
N ALA A 45 -0.74 -0.33 -3.71
CA ALA A 45 0.24 -1.40 -3.77
C ALA A 45 1.57 -0.89 -4.33
N TYR A 46 2.68 -1.39 -3.82
CA TYR A 46 4.02 -1.13 -4.37
C TYR A 46 4.95 -2.34 -4.16
N GLY A 47 6.19 -2.22 -4.62
CA GLY A 47 7.22 -3.23 -4.40
C GLY A 47 7.26 -4.34 -5.45
N SER A 48 8.08 -5.35 -5.18
CA SER A 48 8.46 -6.38 -6.17
C SER A 48 7.31 -7.30 -6.56
N CYS A 49 6.28 -7.43 -5.71
CA CYS A 49 5.14 -8.30 -5.96
C CYS A 49 4.20 -7.81 -7.08
N LEU A 50 4.33 -6.56 -7.52
CA LEU A 50 3.55 -6.01 -8.64
C LEU A 50 4.01 -6.50 -10.01
N SER A 51 5.22 -7.03 -10.13
CA SER A 51 5.75 -7.49 -11.42
C SER A 51 6.38 -8.86 -11.30
N GLN A 52 6.01 -9.76 -12.20
CA GLN A 52 6.63 -11.10 -12.29
C GLN A 52 8.14 -11.03 -12.56
N LYS A 53 8.64 -9.92 -13.15
CA LYS A 53 10.07 -9.71 -13.41
C LYS A 53 10.87 -9.46 -12.14
N THR A 54 10.26 -8.85 -11.13
CA THR A 54 10.92 -8.47 -9.86
C THR A 54 10.56 -9.40 -8.71
N LYS A 55 9.45 -10.13 -8.81
CA LYS A 55 8.97 -11.03 -7.78
C LYS A 55 9.91 -12.22 -7.59
N SER A 56 10.26 -12.49 -6.34
CA SER A 56 11.07 -13.63 -5.90
C SER A 56 10.30 -14.48 -4.88
N SER A 57 10.84 -15.66 -4.54
CA SER A 57 10.29 -16.53 -3.49
C SER A 57 10.26 -15.88 -2.10
N THR A 58 11.07 -14.85 -1.87
CA THR A 58 11.15 -14.10 -0.60
C THR A 58 10.39 -12.77 -0.64
N SER A 59 9.77 -12.42 -1.78
CA SER A 59 9.03 -11.17 -1.91
C SER A 59 7.76 -11.19 -1.07
N THR A 60 7.45 -10.06 -0.43
CA THR A 60 6.25 -9.86 0.39
C THR A 60 5.44 -8.72 -0.22
N PRO A 61 4.11 -8.79 -0.29
CA PRO A 61 3.30 -7.65 -0.74
C PRO A 61 3.44 -6.45 0.19
N ASP A 62 3.64 -5.28 -0.39
CA ASP A 62 3.81 -4.02 0.32
C ASP A 62 2.72 -3.01 -0.10
N PHE A 63 2.17 -2.30 0.88
CA PHE A 63 1.08 -1.34 0.67
C PHE A 63 1.35 0.00 1.37
N TYR A 64 0.87 1.09 0.81
CA TYR A 64 0.61 2.33 1.52
C TYR A 64 -0.89 2.43 1.82
N VAL A 65 -1.22 2.82 3.04
CA VAL A 65 -2.57 3.19 3.46
C VAL A 65 -2.54 4.69 3.66
N VAL A 66 -3.14 5.42 2.72
CA VAL A 66 -3.24 6.87 2.77
C VAL A 66 -4.38 7.25 3.70
N VAL A 67 -4.11 8.09 4.69
CA VAL A 67 -5.11 8.56 5.65
C VAL A 67 -5.23 10.08 5.64
N ASP A 68 -6.43 10.59 5.92
CA ASP A 68 -6.66 12.03 6.06
C ASP A 68 -5.91 12.59 7.29
N GLN A 69 -6.11 11.94 8.44
CA GLN A 69 -5.44 12.31 9.69
C GLN A 69 -5.10 11.07 10.51
N TYR A 70 -3.85 10.98 10.98
CA TYR A 70 -3.41 9.91 11.90
C TYR A 70 -4.28 9.79 13.17
N SER A 71 -4.91 10.89 13.62
CA SER A 71 -5.82 10.90 14.78
C SER A 71 -7.11 10.12 14.55
N GLN A 72 -7.59 10.04 13.31
CA GLN A 72 -8.80 9.30 12.94
C GLN A 72 -8.50 7.81 12.74
N PHE A 73 -7.29 7.50 12.28
CA PHE A 73 -6.84 6.13 12.04
C PHE A 73 -6.39 5.42 13.33
N HIS A 74 -5.54 6.06 14.13
CA HIS A 74 -5.01 5.50 15.38
C HIS A 74 -5.94 5.76 16.56
N GLN A 75 -6.40 4.69 17.21
CA GLN A 75 -7.28 4.81 18.39
C GLN A 75 -6.53 5.28 19.65
N LYS A 76 -5.22 5.00 19.76
CA LYS A 76 -4.41 5.35 20.93
C LYS A 76 -3.68 6.67 20.71
N LYS A 77 -3.84 7.62 21.64
CA LYS A 77 -3.15 8.93 21.61
C LYS A 77 -1.62 8.82 21.44
N LYS A 78 -1.00 7.82 22.08
CA LYS A 78 0.45 7.57 21.94
C LYS A 78 0.85 7.27 20.49
N GLU A 79 0.08 6.46 19.78
CA GLU A 79 0.33 6.16 18.37
C GLU A 79 0.14 7.39 17.49
N GLN A 80 -0.88 8.22 17.78
CA GLN A 80 -1.10 9.48 17.04
C GLN A 80 0.09 10.44 17.14
N TRP A 81 0.71 10.55 18.31
CA TRP A 81 1.87 11.43 18.53
C TRP A 81 3.16 10.87 17.90
N ILE A 82 3.41 9.57 18.05
CA ILE A 82 4.62 8.95 17.49
C ILE A 82 4.61 9.02 15.96
N ASN A 83 3.46 8.75 15.32
CA ASN A 83 3.33 8.81 13.86
C ASN A 83 3.50 10.21 13.27
N LYS A 84 3.40 11.28 14.08
CA LYS A 84 3.68 12.65 13.62
C LYS A 84 5.17 12.98 13.58
N VAL A 85 5.99 12.25 14.34
CA VAL A 85 7.39 12.61 14.61
C VAL A 85 8.37 11.59 14.01
N VAL A 86 7.98 10.32 13.93
CA VAL A 86 8.81 9.24 13.40
C VAL A 86 8.24 8.81 12.03
N PRO A 87 9.09 8.66 10.98
CA PRO A 87 8.67 8.23 9.64
C PRO A 87 7.86 6.92 9.65
N PRO A 88 7.14 6.62 8.54
CA PRO A 88 5.90 5.85 8.58
C PRO A 88 6.08 4.50 9.27
N ASN A 89 5.15 4.21 10.18
CA ASN A 89 5.14 2.94 10.88
C ASN A 89 4.83 1.81 9.89
N ILE A 90 5.74 0.85 9.81
CA ILE A 90 5.54 -0.40 9.08
C ILE A 90 4.70 -1.31 9.96
N TYR A 91 3.50 -1.64 9.51
CA TYR A 91 2.62 -2.62 10.11
C TYR A 91 2.67 -3.91 9.31
N HIS A 92 2.67 -5.04 10.02
CA HIS A 92 2.50 -6.35 9.42
C HIS A 92 1.07 -6.81 9.69
N PHE A 93 0.42 -7.40 8.68
CA PHE A 93 -0.80 -8.15 8.92
C PHE A 93 -0.64 -9.59 8.42
N HIS A 94 -1.23 -10.49 9.19
CA HIS A 94 -1.21 -11.93 8.96
C HIS A 94 -2.66 -12.40 8.84
N SER A 95 -3.02 -12.99 7.71
CA SER A 95 -4.35 -13.54 7.44
C SER A 95 -4.20 -14.98 6.98
N SER A 96 -4.58 -15.93 7.84
CA SER A 96 -4.69 -17.40 7.64
C SER A 96 -3.47 -18.14 7.04
N SER A 97 -2.91 -17.68 5.91
CA SER A 97 -1.73 -18.20 5.22
C SER A 97 -0.90 -17.09 4.51
N LYS A 98 -1.28 -15.82 4.66
CA LYS A 98 -0.74 -14.67 3.95
C LYS A 98 -0.05 -13.72 4.91
N THR A 99 1.10 -13.21 4.52
CA THR A 99 1.78 -12.10 5.21
C THR A 99 1.96 -10.96 4.23
N ALA A 100 1.63 -9.75 4.67
CA ALA A 100 1.89 -8.53 3.93
C ALA A 100 2.22 -7.39 4.88
N LYS A 101 2.80 -6.33 4.31
CA LYS A 101 3.21 -5.13 5.05
C LYS A 101 2.46 -3.93 4.53
N TYR A 102 2.12 -3.02 5.44
CA TYR A 102 1.60 -1.72 5.04
C TYR A 102 2.19 -0.59 5.87
N ASN A 103 2.37 0.54 5.23
CA ASN A 103 2.74 1.81 5.84
C ASN A 103 1.51 2.70 5.90
N VAL A 104 1.31 3.39 7.01
CA VAL A 104 0.28 4.44 7.09
C VAL A 104 0.95 5.76 6.74
N ILE A 105 0.42 6.48 5.75
CA ILE A 105 0.92 7.79 5.31
C ILE A 105 -0.15 8.86 5.38
#